data_AF-A0A8D8LKI0-F1
#
_entry.id   AF-A0A8D8LKI0-F1
#
_cell.length_a   1.000
_cell.length_b   1.000
_cell.length_c   1.000
_cell.angle_alpha   90.00
_cell.angle_beta   90.00
_cell.angle_gamma   90.00
#
_symmetry.space_group_name_H-M   'P 1'
#
loop_
_entity.id
_entity.type
_entity.pdbx_description
1 polymer ?
#
loop_
_entity_poly.entity_id
_entity_poly.type
_entity_poly.pdbx_seq_one_letter_code
_entity_poly.pdbx_strand_id
1 'polypeptide(L)'
;MCLIYEMIEGQAPFRARKEKVKREEVDRRVKEDTEKYSCRFSEDAKALCKALLKKSPRSRLGCHCGRYGARELKQAEFFKSTNWKRLEAGLCDPPFIPDPHAVYAKDVLDIEQFSTVKGVTLDTSDDSFYSKFNTGSVSIPWQDEMIETECFKELNVFGENNTPSSDVIFTSVPPGDSNPSCFPFRRKKKQAARTQPIPVEERYLRNVPKILLDTNS
;
A
#
# COMPACT_ATOMS: atom_id res chain seq x y z
N MET A 1 -1.60 -13.12 15.73
CA MET A 1 -2.08 -13.41 17.10
C MET A 1 -0.95 -13.54 18.12
N CYS A 2 0.22 -14.10 17.78
CA CYS A 2 1.37 -14.15 18.70
C CYS A 2 2.04 -12.78 18.98
N LEU A 3 1.81 -11.78 18.13
CA LEU A 3 2.46 -10.47 18.23
C LEU A 3 2.13 -9.73 19.54
N ILE A 4 0.88 -9.75 20.00
CA ILE A 4 0.50 -9.08 21.27
C ILE A 4 1.25 -9.72 22.44
N TYR A 5 1.34 -11.05 22.45
CA TYR A 5 2.11 -11.77 23.45
C TYR A 5 3.59 -11.36 23.41
N GLU A 6 4.19 -11.32 22.23
CA GLU A 6 5.61 -10.99 22.07
C GLU A 6 5.92 -9.54 22.41
N MET A 7 5.02 -8.59 22.12
CA MET A 7 5.18 -7.19 22.54
C MET A 7 5.15 -7.03 24.07
N ILE A 8 4.31 -7.79 24.76
CA ILE A 8 4.19 -7.72 26.22
C ILE A 8 5.31 -8.52 26.90
N GLU A 9 5.58 -9.74 26.46
CA GLU A 9 6.52 -10.66 27.11
C GLU A 9 7.96 -10.46 26.63
N GLY A 10 8.18 -9.92 25.44
CA GLY A 10 9.49 -9.76 24.81
C GLY A 10 10.08 -11.05 24.22
N GLN A 11 9.28 -12.12 24.15
CA GLN A 11 9.62 -13.40 23.54
C GLN A 11 8.38 -14.08 22.97
N ALA A 12 8.58 -14.97 22.00
CA ALA A 12 7.50 -15.74 21.41
C ALA A 12 6.88 -16.72 22.42
N PRO A 13 5.58 -17.03 22.33
CA PRO A 13 4.88 -17.88 23.30
C PRO A 13 5.37 -19.34 23.32
N PHE A 14 5.93 -19.85 22.22
CA PHE A 14 6.35 -21.25 22.08
C PHE A 14 7.86 -21.42 21.82
N ARG A 15 8.62 -20.32 21.85
CA ARG A 15 10.08 -20.32 21.64
C ARG A 15 10.72 -19.31 22.59
N ALA A 16 11.59 -19.77 23.47
CA ALA A 16 12.33 -18.90 24.37
C ALA A 16 13.43 -18.13 23.64
N ARG A 17 13.84 -16.99 24.21
CA ARG A 17 14.91 -16.15 23.65
C ARG A 17 16.23 -16.94 23.57
N LYS A 18 16.87 -16.93 22.39
CA LYS A 18 18.12 -17.67 22.07
C LYS A 18 18.00 -19.21 22.14
N GLU A 19 16.80 -19.76 22.24
CA GLU A 19 16.60 -21.22 22.25
C GLU A 19 16.79 -21.80 20.83
N LYS A 20 17.76 -22.71 20.67
CA LYS A 20 17.96 -23.46 19.42
C LYS A 20 17.14 -24.74 19.46
N VAL A 21 15.88 -24.65 19.03
CA VAL A 21 14.94 -25.78 18.96
C VAL A 21 14.72 -26.19 17.51
N LYS A 22 14.62 -27.49 17.26
CA LYS A 22 14.21 -28.04 15.95
C LYS A 22 12.80 -27.56 15.59
N ARG A 23 12.52 -27.39 14.30
CA ARG A 23 11.25 -26.86 13.81
C ARG A 23 10.07 -27.73 14.25
N GLU A 24 10.25 -29.05 14.23
CA GLU A 24 9.22 -30.03 14.54
C GLU A 24 8.74 -29.92 15.99
N GLU A 25 9.66 -29.65 16.93
CA GLU A 25 9.31 -29.45 18.33
C GLU A 25 8.57 -28.12 18.53
N VAL A 26 8.94 -27.05 17.83
CA VAL A 26 8.16 -25.80 17.86
C VAL A 26 6.75 -26.03 17.32
N ASP A 27 6.61 -26.79 16.22
CA ASP A 27 5.31 -27.13 15.65
C ASP A 27 4.47 -28.00 16.61
N ARG A 28 5.09 -28.93 17.34
CA ARG A 28 4.44 -29.71 18.40
C ARG A 28 3.93 -28.80 19.52
N ARG A 29 4.79 -27.91 20.06
CA ARG A 29 4.40 -26.93 21.10
C ARG A 29 3.26 -26.02 20.65
N VAL A 30 3.27 -25.56 19.39
CA VAL A 30 2.20 -24.74 18.83
C VAL A 30 0.87 -25.50 18.79
N LYS A 31 0.87 -26.82 18.57
CA LYS A 31 -0.35 -27.64 18.50
C LYS A 31 -0.85 -28.07 19.88
N GLU A 32 0.05 -28.52 20.74
CA GLU A 32 -0.29 -29.26 21.97
C GLU A 32 -0.14 -28.41 23.22
N ASP A 33 0.90 -27.58 23.29
CA ASP A 33 1.24 -26.87 24.52
C ASP A 33 0.37 -25.62 24.67
N THR A 34 -0.01 -25.33 25.91
CA THR A 34 -0.71 -24.08 26.27
C THR A 34 0.31 -22.99 26.56
N GLU A 35 0.02 -21.78 26.12
CA GLU A 35 0.84 -20.61 26.38
C GLU A 35 0.92 -20.26 27.89
N LYS A 36 2.10 -19.82 28.33
CA LYS A 36 2.37 -19.43 29.72
C LYS A 36 2.31 -17.91 29.81
N TYR A 37 1.87 -17.36 30.94
CA TYR A 37 1.77 -15.90 31.12
C TYR A 37 2.55 -15.48 32.36
N SER A 38 3.38 -14.46 32.23
CA SER A 38 4.11 -13.84 33.34
C SER A 38 3.27 -12.78 34.06
N CYS A 39 3.82 -12.16 35.11
CA CYS A 39 3.22 -11.03 35.81
C CYS A 39 3.17 -9.73 34.98
N ARG A 40 3.79 -9.70 33.78
CA ARG A 40 3.75 -8.54 32.87
C ARG A 40 2.40 -8.36 32.19
N PHE A 41 1.55 -9.39 32.20
CA PHE A 41 0.24 -9.36 31.60
C PHE A 41 -0.82 -8.84 32.58
N SER A 42 -1.63 -7.88 32.14
CA SER A 42 -2.90 -7.61 32.79
C SER A 42 -3.89 -8.75 32.53
N GLU A 43 -4.93 -8.87 33.38
CA GLU A 43 -5.97 -9.88 33.19
C GLU A 43 -6.68 -9.74 31.83
N ASP A 44 -6.94 -8.50 31.40
CA ASP A 44 -7.54 -8.21 30.09
C ASP A 44 -6.63 -8.65 28.93
N ALA A 45 -5.32 -8.39 29.03
CA ALA A 45 -4.35 -8.80 28.02
C ALA A 45 -4.22 -10.33 27.94
N LYS A 46 -4.19 -10.99 29.10
CA LYS A 46 -4.15 -12.46 29.21
C LYS A 46 -5.41 -13.08 28.61
N ALA A 47 -6.59 -12.56 28.93
CA ALA A 47 -7.86 -13.03 28.37
C ALA A 47 -7.89 -12.88 26.83
N LEU A 48 -7.45 -11.72 26.31
CA LEU A 48 -7.36 -11.48 24.88
C LEU A 48 -6.40 -12.47 24.20
N CYS A 49 -5.18 -12.63 24.72
CA CYS A 49 -4.20 -13.55 24.17
C CYS A 49 -4.72 -15.00 24.16
N LYS A 50 -5.35 -15.47 25.25
CA LYS A 50 -5.95 -16.81 25.30
C LYS A 50 -7.00 -16.99 24.22
N ALA A 51 -7.88 -16.00 24.05
CA ALA A 51 -8.95 -16.06 23.05
C ALA A 51 -8.42 -16.08 21.60
N LEU A 52 -7.33 -15.36 21.33
CA LEU A 52 -6.68 -15.30 20.02
C LEU A 52 -5.76 -16.50 19.73
N LEU A 53 -5.17 -17.13 20.76
CA LEU A 53 -4.26 -18.27 20.65
C LEU A 53 -4.95 -19.63 20.77
N LYS A 54 -6.29 -19.66 20.85
CA LYS A 54 -7.07 -20.90 20.77
C LYS A 54 -6.65 -21.73 19.55
N LYS A 55 -6.36 -23.01 19.81
CA LYS A 55 -5.85 -23.96 18.79
C LYS A 55 -6.90 -24.22 17.70
N SER A 56 -8.16 -24.40 18.09
CA SER A 56 -9.27 -24.55 17.15
C SER A 56 -9.58 -23.21 16.48
N PRO A 57 -9.52 -23.11 15.14
CA PRO A 57 -9.86 -21.88 14.42
C PRO A 57 -11.31 -21.45 14.63
N ARG A 58 -12.24 -22.41 14.79
CA ARG A 58 -13.68 -22.11 14.95
C ARG A 58 -14.01 -21.40 16.25
N SER A 59 -13.21 -21.64 17.31
CA SER A 59 -13.42 -21.02 18.62
C SER A 59 -12.49 -19.83 18.87
N ARG A 60 -11.61 -19.51 17.93
CA ARG A 60 -10.66 -18.40 18.00
C ARG A 60 -11.38 -17.06 17.79
N LEU A 61 -11.06 -16.10 18.65
CA LEU A 61 -11.60 -14.74 18.57
C LEU A 61 -11.35 -14.15 17.18
N GLY A 62 -12.39 -13.56 16.59
CA GLY A 62 -12.39 -12.99 15.25
C GLY A 62 -12.56 -13.98 14.11
N CYS A 63 -12.59 -15.30 14.36
CA CYS A 63 -12.81 -16.30 13.31
C CYS A 63 -14.26 -16.81 13.23
N HIS A 64 -15.05 -16.64 14.29
CA HIS A 64 -16.42 -17.18 14.34
C HIS A 64 -17.43 -16.43 13.47
N CYS A 65 -17.16 -15.15 13.15
CA CYS A 65 -18.11 -14.23 12.52
C CYS A 65 -17.78 -13.86 11.06
N GLY A 66 -16.93 -14.63 10.39
CA GLY A 66 -16.54 -14.38 8.99
C GLY A 66 -16.05 -12.93 8.79
N ARG A 67 -16.71 -12.19 7.89
CA ARG A 67 -16.37 -10.78 7.58
C ARG A 67 -16.51 -9.81 8.78
N TYR A 68 -17.24 -10.17 9.83
CA TYR A 68 -17.42 -9.34 11.02
C TYR A 68 -16.46 -9.70 12.17
N GLY A 69 -15.48 -10.57 11.93
CA GLY A 69 -14.52 -11.02 12.93
C GLY A 69 -13.78 -9.88 13.64
N ALA A 70 -13.39 -8.84 12.90
CA ALA A 70 -12.69 -7.68 13.48
C ALA A 70 -13.56 -6.93 14.50
N ARG A 71 -14.90 -6.95 14.37
CA ARG A 71 -15.80 -6.25 15.31
C ARG A 71 -15.74 -6.85 16.71
N GLU A 72 -15.70 -8.18 16.81
CA GLU A 72 -15.57 -8.88 18.09
C GLU A 72 -14.23 -8.53 18.76
N LEU A 73 -13.15 -8.51 17.98
CA LEU A 73 -11.82 -8.14 18.49
C LEU A 73 -11.80 -6.71 19.02
N LYS A 74 -12.43 -5.76 18.31
CA LYS A 74 -12.53 -4.35 18.71
C LYS A 74 -13.34 -4.14 20.00
N GLN A 75 -14.22 -5.09 20.36
CA GLN A 75 -15.06 -5.06 21.56
C GLN A 75 -14.41 -5.71 22.79
N ALA A 76 -13.22 -6.32 22.64
CA ALA A 76 -12.54 -6.92 23.78
C ALA A 76 -12.15 -5.86 24.82
N GLU A 77 -12.23 -6.23 26.11
CA GLU A 77 -11.97 -5.35 27.25
C GLU A 77 -10.58 -4.69 27.19
N PHE A 78 -9.60 -5.39 26.62
CA PHE A 78 -8.25 -4.86 26.38
C PHE A 78 -8.23 -3.56 25.56
N PHE A 79 -9.22 -3.36 24.67
CA PHE A 79 -9.32 -2.17 23.81
C PHE A 79 -10.39 -1.16 24.27
N LYS A 80 -10.88 -1.26 25.51
CA LYS A 80 -11.97 -0.39 26.01
C LYS A 80 -11.67 1.11 25.95
N SER A 81 -10.41 1.49 26.12
CA SER A 81 -9.97 2.89 26.06
C SER A 81 -9.70 3.38 24.63
N THR A 82 -9.81 2.50 23.62
CA THR A 82 -9.47 2.81 22.24
C THR A 82 -10.68 3.32 21.47
N ASN A 83 -10.62 4.56 20.99
CA ASN A 83 -11.60 5.08 20.04
C ASN A 83 -11.20 4.68 18.61
N TRP A 84 -11.81 3.60 18.11
CA TRP A 84 -11.51 3.04 16.79
C TRP A 84 -11.75 4.01 15.63
N LYS A 85 -12.81 4.83 15.69
CA LYS A 85 -13.11 5.79 14.61
C LYS A 85 -12.04 6.87 14.51
N ARG A 86 -11.54 7.35 15.65
CA ARG A 86 -10.45 8.32 15.69
C ARG A 86 -9.13 7.70 15.26
N LEU A 87 -8.86 6.46 15.68
CA LEU A 87 -7.66 5.73 15.31
C LEU A 87 -7.59 5.49 13.79
N GLU A 88 -8.68 5.05 13.16
CA GLU A 88 -8.76 4.82 11.71
C GLU A 88 -8.61 6.11 10.90
N ALA A 89 -9.03 7.25 11.46
CA ALA A 89 -8.86 8.57 10.86
C ALA A 89 -7.48 9.20 11.15
N GLY A 90 -6.57 8.51 11.85
CA GLY A 90 -5.26 9.05 12.21
C GLY A 90 -5.29 10.18 13.25
N LEU A 91 -6.37 10.30 14.03
CA LEU A 91 -6.61 11.38 15.01
C LEU A 91 -6.19 11.03 16.45
N CYS A 92 -5.49 9.92 16.62
CA CYS A 92 -4.94 9.47 17.90
C CYS A 92 -3.42 9.51 17.79
N ASP A 93 -2.77 10.28 18.67
CA ASP A 93 -1.31 10.34 18.70
C ASP A 93 -0.72 8.97 19.10
N PRO A 94 0.34 8.51 18.41
CA PRO A 94 1.01 7.27 18.79
C PRO A 94 1.72 7.46 20.14
N PRO A 95 1.76 6.42 21.00
CA PRO A 95 2.42 6.50 22.31
C PRO A 95 3.94 6.59 22.22
N PHE A 96 4.53 6.30 21.06
CA PHE A 96 5.96 6.39 20.79
C PHE A 96 6.16 7.06 19.43
N ILE A 97 7.01 8.09 19.41
CA ILE A 97 7.43 8.81 18.21
C ILE A 97 8.91 8.48 17.99
N PRO A 98 9.30 7.84 16.88
CA PRO A 98 10.70 7.55 16.58
C PRO A 98 11.50 8.84 16.35
N ASP A 99 12.76 8.84 16.75
CA ASP A 99 13.70 9.94 16.50
C ASP A 99 14.04 9.99 14.99
N PRO A 100 13.78 11.11 14.30
CA PRO A 100 14.08 11.25 12.87
C PRO A 100 15.57 11.15 12.55
N HIS A 101 16.46 11.30 13.53
CA HIS A 101 17.91 11.19 13.36
C HIS A 101 18.45 9.78 13.66
N ALA A 102 17.61 8.87 14.13
CA ALA A 102 18.02 7.50 14.46
C ALA A 102 17.68 6.50 13.34
N VAL A 103 18.60 5.58 13.04
CA VAL A 103 18.37 4.47 12.11
C VAL A 103 17.95 3.23 12.90
N TYR A 104 16.69 2.82 12.77
CA TYR A 104 16.12 1.65 13.45
C TYR A 104 16.35 0.34 12.67
N ALA A 105 17.61 0.06 12.34
CA ALA A 105 18.03 -1.15 11.64
C ALA A 105 19.39 -1.65 12.16
N LYS A 106 19.77 -2.87 11.77
CA LYS A 106 21.14 -3.37 12.00
C LYS A 106 22.12 -2.66 11.05
N ASP A 107 23.38 -2.59 11.45
CA ASP A 107 24.45 -2.11 10.58
C ASP A 107 24.57 -3.02 9.35
N VAL A 108 24.90 -2.44 8.20
CA VAL A 108 25.14 -3.16 6.94
C VAL A 108 26.22 -4.22 7.12
N LEU A 109 27.22 -3.95 7.95
CA LEU A 109 28.31 -4.89 8.24
C LEU A 109 27.84 -6.12 9.04
N ASP A 110 26.72 -6.02 9.76
CA ASP A 110 26.13 -7.10 10.55
C ASP A 110 25.11 -7.94 9.76
N ILE A 111 24.84 -7.58 8.50
CA ILE A 111 23.91 -8.30 7.64
C ILE A 111 24.65 -9.41 6.91
N GLU A 112 24.24 -10.66 7.14
CA GLU A 112 24.79 -11.81 6.44
C GLU A 112 24.56 -11.71 4.92
N GLN A 113 25.64 -11.80 4.15
CA GLN A 113 25.57 -11.83 2.70
C GLN A 113 25.22 -13.25 2.22
N PHE A 114 24.16 -13.37 1.44
CA PHE A 114 23.88 -14.62 0.72
C PHE A 114 24.86 -14.76 -0.46
N SER A 115 25.43 -15.96 -0.61
CA SER A 115 26.27 -16.29 -1.75
C SER A 115 25.49 -16.18 -3.05
N THR A 116 26.08 -15.54 -4.07
CA THR A 116 25.49 -15.51 -5.41
C THR A 116 25.45 -16.91 -5.99
N VAL A 117 24.27 -17.38 -6.37
CA VAL A 117 24.11 -18.64 -7.09
C VAL A 117 24.56 -18.43 -8.54
N LYS A 118 25.62 -19.13 -8.96
CA LYS A 118 26.11 -19.12 -10.35
C LYS A 118 25.31 -20.10 -11.21
N GLY A 119 25.20 -19.82 -12.51
CA GLY A 119 24.59 -20.73 -13.48
C GLY A 119 23.08 -20.55 -13.68
N VAL A 120 22.50 -19.49 -13.12
CA VAL A 120 21.12 -19.08 -13.45
C VAL A 120 21.16 -18.31 -14.77
N THR A 121 20.47 -18.82 -15.79
CA THR A 121 20.29 -18.16 -17.08
C THR A 121 18.83 -17.77 -17.23
N LEU A 122 18.59 -16.50 -17.57
CA LEU A 122 17.24 -16.03 -17.86
C LEU A 122 16.81 -16.51 -19.25
N ASP A 123 15.58 -17.00 -19.36
CA ASP A 123 14.98 -17.46 -20.59
C ASP A 123 13.78 -16.58 -21.02
N THR A 124 13.14 -16.94 -22.13
CA THR A 124 12.00 -16.19 -22.67
C THR A 124 10.72 -16.31 -21.82
N SER A 125 10.65 -17.30 -20.93
CA SER A 125 9.54 -17.41 -19.98
C SER A 125 9.66 -16.37 -18.86
N ASP A 126 10.89 -16.00 -18.48
CA ASP A 126 11.15 -14.92 -17.53
C ASP A 126 10.71 -13.55 -18.08
N ASP A 127 10.91 -13.29 -19.38
CA ASP A 127 10.47 -12.04 -20.03
C ASP A 127 8.96 -11.81 -19.91
N SER A 128 8.18 -12.89 -20.01
CA SER A 128 6.73 -12.86 -19.83
C SER A 128 6.36 -12.49 -18.39
N PHE A 129 7.09 -13.02 -17.40
CA PHE A 129 6.90 -12.67 -16.01
C PHE A 129 7.28 -11.21 -15.73
N TYR A 130 8.46 -10.75 -16.18
CA TYR A 130 8.91 -9.37 -15.97
C TYR A 130 7.98 -8.35 -16.59
N SER A 131 7.44 -8.65 -17.78
CA SER A 131 6.46 -7.80 -18.45
C SER A 131 5.14 -7.68 -17.68
N LYS A 132 4.73 -8.75 -17.00
CA LYS A 132 3.51 -8.76 -16.16
C LYS A 132 3.74 -8.09 -14.80
N PHE A 133 4.93 -8.25 -14.23
CA PHE A 133 5.29 -7.66 -12.94
C PHE A 133 5.41 -6.14 -13.04
N ASN A 134 6.03 -5.64 -14.11
CA ASN A 134 6.27 -4.21 -14.29
C ASN A 134 5.02 -3.47 -14.79
N THR A 135 4.10 -3.22 -13.87
CA THR A 135 2.84 -2.50 -14.12
C THR A 135 2.99 -0.98 -14.12
N GLY A 136 4.16 -0.45 -13.77
CA GLY A 136 4.41 0.98 -13.66
C GLY A 136 3.80 1.60 -12.40
N SER A 137 3.28 2.81 -12.51
CA SER A 137 2.67 3.54 -11.39
C SER A 137 1.33 2.93 -10.98
N VAL A 138 1.12 2.79 -9.67
CA VAL A 138 -0.18 2.39 -9.11
C VAL A 138 -1.03 3.64 -8.92
N SER A 139 -2.25 3.64 -9.45
CA SER A 139 -3.05 4.86 -9.63
C SER A 139 -3.30 5.65 -8.35
N ILE A 140 -3.72 5.00 -7.25
CA ILE A 140 -4.09 5.71 -6.01
C ILE A 140 -2.84 6.33 -5.35
N PRO A 141 -1.78 5.57 -5.00
CA PRO A 141 -0.59 6.16 -4.38
C PRO A 141 0.08 7.24 -5.24
N TRP A 142 0.05 7.09 -6.57
CA TRP A 142 0.62 8.08 -7.47
C TRP A 142 -0.21 9.38 -7.50
N GLN A 143 -1.54 9.29 -7.45
CA GLN A 143 -2.39 10.48 -7.35
C GLN A 143 -2.22 11.16 -5.99
N ASP A 144 -2.14 10.38 -4.90
CA ASP A 144 -1.87 10.91 -3.57
C ASP A 144 -0.52 11.64 -3.54
N GLU A 145 0.53 11.07 -4.13
CA GLU A 145 1.85 11.71 -4.29
C GLU A 145 1.75 13.06 -5.05
N MET A 146 1.01 13.10 -6.17
CA MET A 146 0.80 14.34 -6.94
C MET A 146 0.05 15.41 -6.14
N ILE A 147 -0.84 15.02 -5.23
CA ILE A 147 -1.56 15.95 -4.36
C ILE A 147 -0.66 16.43 -3.21
N GLU A 148 -0.01 15.50 -2.51
CA GLU A 148 0.85 15.77 -1.34
C GLU A 148 2.09 16.61 -1.69
N THR A 149 2.62 16.45 -2.90
CA THR A 149 3.76 17.26 -3.40
C THR A 149 3.32 18.58 -4.03
N GLU A 150 2.02 18.93 -3.96
CA GLU A 150 1.41 20.12 -4.56
C GLU A 150 1.49 20.19 -6.10
N CYS A 151 2.10 19.20 -6.78
CA CYS A 151 2.18 19.16 -8.25
C CYS A 151 0.81 19.26 -8.92
N PHE A 152 -0.21 18.60 -8.37
CA PHE A 152 -1.57 18.67 -8.90
C PHE A 152 -2.09 20.10 -8.86
N LYS A 153 -1.86 20.84 -7.77
CA LYS A 153 -2.35 22.21 -7.61
C LYS A 153 -1.63 23.18 -8.55
N GLU A 154 -0.35 22.98 -8.79
CA GLU A 154 0.45 23.79 -9.72
C GLU A 154 0.09 23.54 -11.19
N LEU A 155 -0.17 22.27 -11.56
CA LEU A 155 -0.39 21.88 -12.95
C LEU A 155 -1.86 21.89 -13.38
N ASN A 156 -2.79 21.65 -12.45
CA ASN A 156 -4.23 21.57 -12.75
C ASN A 156 -4.87 22.97 -12.75
N VAL A 157 -4.43 23.80 -13.70
CA VAL A 157 -4.90 25.18 -13.88
C VAL A 157 -5.83 25.30 -15.10
N PHE A 158 -6.82 26.19 -14.99
CA PHE A 158 -7.72 26.56 -16.09
C PHE A 158 -7.19 27.79 -16.84
N GLY A 159 -7.69 28.02 -18.05
CA GLY A 159 -7.46 29.25 -18.81
C GLY A 159 -8.10 30.46 -18.15
N GLU A 160 -7.80 31.65 -18.66
CA GLU A 160 -8.37 32.91 -18.17
C GLU A 160 -9.91 32.83 -18.06
N ASN A 161 -10.47 33.35 -16.97
CA ASN A 161 -11.92 33.30 -16.69
C ASN A 161 -12.52 31.88 -16.57
N ASN A 162 -11.77 30.89 -16.07
CA ASN A 162 -12.20 29.48 -15.95
C ASN A 162 -12.56 28.85 -17.31
N THR A 163 -11.94 29.32 -18.38
CA THR A 163 -12.10 28.73 -19.71
C THR A 163 -11.22 27.47 -19.85
N PRO A 164 -11.51 26.59 -20.81
CA PRO A 164 -10.65 25.45 -21.09
C PRO A 164 -9.22 25.90 -21.41
N SER A 165 -8.23 25.25 -20.80
CA SER A 165 -6.81 25.46 -21.08
C SER A 165 -6.47 25.03 -22.51
N SER A 166 -5.37 25.54 -23.06
CA SER A 166 -4.98 25.31 -24.46
C SER A 166 -4.82 23.84 -24.84
N ASP A 167 -4.41 22.99 -23.88
CA ASP A 167 -4.27 21.54 -24.01
C ASP A 167 -5.61 20.79 -24.13
N VAL A 168 -6.72 21.44 -23.73
CA VAL A 168 -8.09 20.89 -23.80
C VAL A 168 -8.86 21.42 -25.02
N ILE A 169 -8.41 22.50 -25.64
CA ILE A 169 -9.05 23.09 -26.83
C ILE A 169 -8.70 22.28 -28.08
N PHE A 170 -9.69 21.56 -28.62
CA PHE A 170 -9.55 20.69 -29.79
C PHE A 170 -9.10 21.39 -31.08
N THR A 171 -9.38 22.69 -31.22
CA THR A 171 -9.05 23.49 -32.41
C THR A 171 -7.66 24.11 -32.37
N SER A 172 -6.89 23.88 -31.30
CA SER A 172 -5.54 24.43 -31.15
C SER A 172 -4.55 23.73 -32.10
N VAL A 173 -3.60 24.49 -32.65
CA VAL A 173 -2.50 23.94 -33.45
C VAL A 173 -1.54 23.24 -32.47
N PRO A 174 -1.08 22.00 -32.73
CA PRO A 174 -0.15 21.32 -31.84
C PRO A 174 1.10 22.18 -31.63
N PRO A 175 1.59 22.35 -30.39
CA PRO A 175 2.84 23.04 -30.16
C PRO A 175 3.97 22.30 -30.89
N GLY A 176 4.77 23.01 -31.68
CA GLY A 176 5.94 22.44 -32.33
C GLY A 176 6.94 21.89 -31.30
N ASP A 177 7.59 20.77 -31.62
CA ASP A 177 8.53 19.99 -30.78
C ASP A 177 9.74 20.82 -30.28
N SER A 178 9.51 21.78 -29.39
CA SER A 178 10.54 22.74 -28.93
C SER A 178 10.81 22.69 -27.44
N ASN A 179 10.22 21.76 -26.68
CA ASN A 179 10.61 21.53 -25.29
C ASN A 179 11.32 20.19 -25.10
N PRO A 180 12.60 20.17 -24.68
CA PRO A 180 13.25 18.95 -24.25
C PRO A 180 12.54 18.49 -22.97
N SER A 181 11.98 17.29 -23.02
CA SER A 181 11.23 16.70 -21.90
C SER A 181 12.00 16.84 -20.58
N CYS A 182 11.33 17.29 -19.51
CA CYS A 182 11.89 17.47 -18.17
C CYS A 182 12.38 16.16 -17.50
N PHE A 183 12.30 15.02 -18.19
CA PHE A 183 12.76 13.72 -17.73
C PHE A 183 13.91 13.22 -18.62
N PRO A 184 15.19 13.41 -18.21
CA PRO A 184 16.36 13.14 -19.06
C PRO A 184 16.62 11.64 -19.37
N PHE A 185 15.81 10.71 -18.83
CA PHE A 185 16.04 9.26 -18.94
C PHE A 185 15.01 8.50 -19.78
N ARG A 186 14.24 9.16 -20.67
CA ARG A 186 13.29 8.44 -21.54
C ARG A 186 13.97 7.89 -22.81
N ARG A 187 14.47 6.65 -22.77
CA ARG A 187 14.73 5.87 -23.99
C ARG A 187 13.43 5.78 -24.79
N LYS A 188 13.48 6.07 -26.11
CA LYS A 188 12.34 5.91 -27.03
C LYS A 188 11.81 4.47 -26.97
N LYS A 189 10.75 4.23 -26.18
CA LYS A 189 9.98 2.99 -26.23
C LYS A 189 9.11 3.02 -27.48
N LYS A 190 9.08 1.90 -28.22
CA LYS A 190 8.13 1.65 -29.30
C LYS A 190 6.71 1.89 -28.75
N GLN A 191 5.96 2.80 -29.35
CA GLN A 191 4.67 3.26 -28.86
C GLN A 191 3.70 2.08 -28.81
N ALA A 192 3.19 1.74 -27.62
CA ALA A 192 2.23 0.65 -27.47
C ALA A 192 0.94 1.02 -28.22
N ALA A 193 0.25 0.04 -28.82
CA ALA A 193 -0.97 0.27 -29.58
C ALA A 193 -2.07 1.03 -28.79
N ARG A 194 -2.05 0.93 -27.45
CA ARG A 194 -2.94 1.68 -26.54
C ARG A 194 -2.70 3.19 -26.46
N THR A 195 -1.53 3.66 -26.88
CA THR A 195 -1.17 5.09 -26.93
C THR A 195 -1.30 5.70 -28.32
N GLN A 196 -1.81 4.93 -29.29
CA GLN A 196 -2.18 5.48 -30.59
C GLN A 196 -3.49 6.29 -30.44
N PRO A 197 -3.63 7.42 -31.14
CA PRO A 197 -4.88 8.17 -31.14
C PRO A 197 -6.02 7.25 -31.60
N ILE A 198 -7.06 7.14 -30.79
CA ILE A 198 -8.26 6.39 -31.16
C ILE A 198 -8.94 7.16 -32.30
N PRO A 199 -9.18 6.56 -33.47
CA PRO A 199 -9.91 7.23 -34.55
C PRO A 199 -11.30 7.61 -34.06
N VAL A 200 -11.57 8.92 -33.93
CA VAL A 200 -12.90 9.43 -33.58
C VAL A 200 -13.71 9.52 -34.87
N GLU A 201 -14.75 8.70 -34.98
CA GLU A 201 -15.68 8.72 -36.11
C GLU A 201 -16.30 10.13 -36.30
N GLU A 202 -16.24 10.67 -37.52
CA GLU A 202 -16.72 12.02 -37.89
C GLU A 202 -18.19 12.30 -37.50
N ARG A 203 -19.00 11.26 -37.29
CA ARG A 203 -20.38 11.40 -36.84
C ARG A 203 -20.50 12.06 -35.46
N TYR A 204 -19.46 11.98 -34.63
CA TYR A 204 -19.43 12.64 -33.31
C TYR A 204 -19.10 14.14 -33.40
N LEU A 205 -18.69 14.63 -34.57
CA LEU A 205 -18.34 16.04 -34.81
C LEU A 205 -19.50 16.86 -35.42
N ARG A 206 -20.63 16.22 -35.79
CA ARG A 206 -21.71 16.89 -36.57
C ARG A 206 -22.79 17.61 -35.77
N ASN A 207 -22.78 17.53 -34.44
CA ASN A 207 -23.84 18.12 -33.61
C ASN A 207 -23.38 19.34 -32.80
N VAL A 208 -22.69 20.29 -33.44
CA VAL A 208 -22.57 21.64 -32.89
C VAL A 208 -23.68 22.50 -33.53
N PRO A 209 -24.77 22.84 -32.80
CA PRO A 209 -25.80 23.73 -33.35
C PRO A 209 -25.19 25.12 -33.60
N LYS A 210 -25.25 25.59 -34.85
CA LYS A 210 -24.97 26.98 -35.22
C LYS A 210 -26.05 27.86 -34.59
N ILE A 211 -25.72 28.57 -33.51
CA ILE A 211 -26.60 29.59 -32.94
C ILE A 211 -25.86 30.93 -32.96
N LEU A 212 -26.43 31.86 -33.74
CA LEU A 212 -26.22 33.30 -33.82
C LEU A 212 -24.88 33.86 -34.31
N LEU A 213 -24.80 34.11 -35.62
CA LEU A 213 -24.22 35.32 -36.19
C LEU A 213 -25.23 35.90 -37.17
N ASP A 214 -26.05 36.85 -36.73
CA ASP A 214 -26.77 37.81 -37.58
C ASP A 214 -27.30 38.96 -36.72
N THR A 215 -26.44 39.94 -36.44
CA THR A 215 -26.81 41.36 -36.27
C THR A 215 -25.58 42.23 -36.55
N ASN A 216 -25.42 42.68 -37.79
CA ASN A 216 -24.89 44.00 -38.14
C ASN A 216 -24.91 44.19 -39.67
N SER A 217 -26.02 44.71 -40.19
CA SER A 217 -26.11 45.83 -41.14
C SER A 217 -27.57 46.13 -41.43
#